data_AF-A0A432YKV3-F1
#
_entry.id   AF-A0A432YKV3-F1
#
_cell.length_a   1.000
_cell.length_b   1.000
_cell.length_c   1.000
_cell.angle_alpha   90.00
_cell.angle_beta   90.00
_cell.angle_gamma   90.00
#
_symmetry.space_group_name_H-M   'P 1'
#
loop_
_entity.id
_entity.type
_entity.pdbx_description
1 polymer ?
#
loop_
_entity_poly.entity_id
_entity_poly.type
_entity_poly.pdbx_seq_one_letter_code
_entity_poly.pdbx_strand_id
1 'polypeptide(L)'
;MTLKKGLLQPQLEQFLRDQFDIETIDWRVSSHYQWPSNFTLTADSTEALLEQLLVPYTFVVTMYSNHAAIVSYRYEATGAL
;
A
#
# COMPACT_ATOMS: atom_id res chain seq x y z
N MET A 1 8.06 4.09 9.71
CA MET A 1 7.53 5.06 8.71
C MET A 1 6.51 5.96 9.40
N THR A 2 6.55 7.28 9.16
CA THR A 2 5.55 8.21 9.71
C THR A 2 4.54 8.59 8.64
N LEU A 3 3.29 8.17 8.83
CA LEU A 3 2.15 8.56 8.01
C LEU A 3 1.55 9.85 8.54
N LYS A 4 1.21 10.74 7.62
CA LYS A 4 0.51 11.99 7.91
C LYS A 4 -0.97 11.86 7.57
N LYS A 5 -1.80 12.60 8.29
CA LYS A 5 -3.22 12.77 7.96
C LYS A 5 -3.34 13.39 6.56
N GLY A 6 -4.05 12.73 5.66
CA GLY A 6 -4.19 13.18 4.27
C GLY A 6 -4.38 12.02 3.29
N LEU A 7 -4.13 12.25 2.01
CA LEU A 7 -4.25 11.22 0.98
C LEU A 7 -3.25 10.09 1.23
N LEU A 8 -3.74 8.85 1.22
CA LEU A 8 -2.90 7.67 1.40
C LEU A 8 -2.04 7.42 0.15
N GLN A 9 -2.62 7.61 -1.03
CA GLN A 9 -2.00 7.34 -2.31
C GLN A 9 -0.58 7.93 -2.46
N PRO A 10 -0.35 9.26 -2.36
CA PRO A 10 0.98 9.82 -2.56
C PRO A 10 2.00 9.33 -1.51
N GLN A 11 1.55 9.05 -0.29
CA GLN A 11 2.42 8.56 0.78
C GLN A 11 2.84 7.10 0.55
N LEU A 12 1.90 6.26 0.09
CA LEU A 12 2.19 4.88 -0.27
C LEU A 12 3.07 4.80 -1.51
N GLU A 13 2.82 5.64 -2.52
CA GLU A 13 3.63 5.70 -3.74
C GLU A 13 5.07 6.07 -3.44
N GLN A 14 5.30 7.09 -2.60
CA GLN A 14 6.65 7.44 -2.16
C GLN A 14 7.31 6.30 -1.39
N PHE A 15 6.58 5.65 -0.49
CA PHE A 15 7.14 4.52 0.27
C PHE A 15 7.56 3.34 -0.61
N LEU A 16 6.71 2.97 -1.59
CA LEU A 16 7.02 1.89 -2.54
C LEU A 16 8.23 2.24 -3.42
N ARG A 17 8.35 3.50 -3.85
CA ARG A 17 9.52 3.99 -4.59
C ARG A 17 10.79 3.94 -3.77
N ASP A 18 10.78 4.47 -2.54
CA ASP A 18 11.96 4.57 -1.68
C ASP A 18 12.45 3.22 -1.16
N GLN A 19 11.54 2.30 -0.86
CA GLN A 19 11.89 1.07 -0.14
C GLN A 19 11.94 -0.19 -1.01
N PHE A 20 11.19 -0.21 -2.11
CA PHE A 20 11.05 -1.37 -2.99
C PHE A 20 11.50 -1.09 -4.44
N ASP A 21 12.07 0.09 -4.69
CA ASP A 21 12.57 0.50 -6.01
C ASP A 21 11.50 0.40 -7.12
N ILE A 22 10.25 0.73 -6.78
CA ILE A 22 9.13 0.64 -7.71
C ILE A 22 9.02 1.92 -8.54
N GLU A 23 9.08 1.81 -9.87
CA GLU A 23 8.97 2.93 -10.80
C GLU A 23 7.52 3.19 -11.23
N THR A 24 6.73 2.13 -11.42
CA THR A 24 5.36 2.23 -11.94
C THR A 24 4.37 1.67 -10.92
N ILE A 25 3.31 2.43 -10.64
CA ILE A 25 2.29 2.01 -9.66
C ILE A 25 0.90 2.12 -10.31
N ASP A 26 0.24 0.98 -10.48
CA ASP A 26 -1.12 0.89 -11.01
C ASP A 26 -2.11 0.84 -9.84
N TRP A 27 -2.96 1.86 -9.73
CA TRP A 27 -3.97 1.96 -8.68
C TRP A 27 -5.30 1.40 -9.19
N ARG A 28 -5.66 0.20 -8.73
CA ARG A 28 -6.96 -0.44 -8.97
C ARG A 28 -7.92 -0.28 -7.79
N VAL A 29 -7.68 0.72 -6.97
CA VAL A 29 -8.55 1.13 -5.86
C VAL A 29 -8.92 2.60 -6.03
N SER A 30 -9.97 3.04 -5.36
CA SER A 30 -10.41 4.45 -5.43
C SER A 30 -9.31 5.38 -4.90
N SER A 31 -9.03 6.51 -5.57
CA SER A 31 -7.99 7.45 -5.16
C SER A 31 -8.36 8.33 -3.94
N HIS A 32 -9.59 8.19 -3.43
CA HIS A 32 -10.12 9.03 -2.36
C HIS A 32 -9.77 8.53 -0.94
N TYR A 33 -8.96 7.48 -0.80
CA TYR A 33 -8.59 6.98 0.53
C TYR A 33 -7.68 7.96 1.26
N GLN A 34 -8.09 8.27 2.48
CA GLN A 34 -7.36 9.15 3.37
C GLN A 34 -6.89 8.37 4.59
N TRP A 35 -5.65 8.65 4.99
CA TRP A 35 -5.14 8.26 6.28
C TRP A 35 -5.68 9.21 7.35
N PRO A 36 -6.38 8.71 8.38
CA PRO A 36 -7.21 9.55 9.25
C PRO A 36 -6.41 10.42 10.23
N SER A 37 -5.22 9.97 10.65
CA SER A 37 -4.45 10.58 11.75
C SER A 37 -2.96 10.45 11.52
N ASN A 38 -2.15 11.40 12.03
CA ASN A 38 -0.70 11.23 12.00
C ASN A 38 -0.32 10.02 12.87
N PHE A 39 0.31 9.01 12.26
CA PHE A 39 0.65 7.77 12.95
C PHE A 39 2.02 7.29 12.51
N THR A 40 2.84 6.89 13.48
CA THR A 40 4.14 6.26 13.20
C THR A 40 3.97 4.76 13.28
N LEU A 41 4.03 4.09 12.14
CA LEU A 41 4.12 2.63 12.09
C LEU A 41 5.57 2.22 12.33
N THR A 42 5.72 1.18 13.15
CA THR A 42 6.98 0.49 13.43
C THR A 42 6.76 -1.00 13.24
N ALA A 43 7.56 -1.64 12.41
CA ALA A 43 7.62 -3.08 12.28
C ALA A 43 9.07 -3.52 12.08
N ASP A 44 9.33 -4.80 12.30
CA ASP A 44 10.67 -5.39 12.21
C ASP A 44 11.24 -5.39 10.77
N SER A 45 10.37 -5.34 9.76
CA SER A 45 10.73 -5.28 8.36
C SER A 45 9.87 -4.28 7.58
N THR A 46 10.39 -3.79 6.47
CA THR A 46 9.67 -2.92 5.52
C THR A 46 8.40 -3.60 4.97
N GLU A 47 8.45 -4.91 4.71
CA GLU A 47 7.28 -5.68 4.26
C GLU A 47 6.19 -5.72 5.33
N ALA A 48 6.57 -5.98 6.58
CA ALA A 48 5.64 -5.98 7.70
C ALA A 48 5.01 -4.60 7.94
N LEU A 49 5.77 -3.53 7.72
CA LEU A 49 5.27 -2.15 7.72
C LEU A 49 4.21 -1.93 6.65
N LEU A 50 4.48 -2.41 5.43
CA LEU A 50 3.56 -2.32 4.30
C LEU A 50 2.28 -3.10 4.59
N GLU A 51 2.38 -4.33 5.09
CA GLU A 51 1.23 -5.15 5.45
C GLU A 51 0.37 -4.45 6.52
N GLN A 52 0.97 -3.93 7.59
CA GLN A 52 0.23 -3.19 8.62
C GLN A 52 -0.50 -1.96 8.07
N LEU A 53 0.10 -1.27 7.10
CA LEU A 53 -0.51 -0.11 6.43
C LEU A 53 -1.72 -0.50 5.56
N LEU A 54 -1.66 -1.66 4.89
CA LEU A 54 -2.66 -2.11 3.93
C LEU A 54 -3.83 -2.86 4.59
N VAL A 55 -3.61 -3.52 5.73
CA VAL A 55 -4.62 -4.27 6.50
C VAL A 55 -5.92 -3.48 6.76
N PRO A 56 -5.90 -2.25 7.30
CA PRO A 56 -7.14 -1.53 7.62
C PRO A 56 -7.96 -1.11 6.40
N TYR A 57 -7.35 -1.09 5.21
CA TYR A 57 -8.03 -0.75 3.96
C TYR A 57 -8.36 -1.97 3.10
N THR A 58 -8.00 -3.16 3.59
CA THR A 58 -8.20 -4.40 2.83
C THR A 58 -7.51 -4.29 1.47
N PHE A 59 -6.29 -3.73 1.43
CA PHE A 59 -5.50 -3.60 0.20
C PHE A 59 -4.48 -4.73 0.08
N VAL A 60 -4.08 -4.98 -1.16
CA VAL A 60 -2.94 -5.83 -1.52
C VAL A 60 -2.09 -5.07 -2.51
N VAL A 61 -0.78 -5.16 -2.33
CA VAL A 61 0.21 -4.66 -3.29
C VAL A 61 0.90 -5.86 -3.90
N THR A 62 0.75 -6.02 -5.21
CA THR A 62 1.45 -7.04 -5.99
C THR A 62 2.63 -6.38 -6.69
N MET A 63 3.83 -6.75 -6.29
CA MET A 63 5.07 -6.25 -6.90
C MET A 63 5.54 -7.20 -7.98
N TYR A 64 6.08 -6.65 -9.06
CA TYR A 64 6.59 -7.37 -10.21
C TYR A 64 8.08 -7.05 -10.42
N SER A 65 8.80 -8.00 -11.02
CA SER A 65 10.25 -7.88 -11.26
C SER A 65 10.64 -6.74 -12.22
N ASN A 66 9.67 -6.14 -12.91
CA ASN A 66 9.87 -4.98 -13.78
C ASN A 66 9.67 -3.64 -13.05
N HIS A 67 9.95 -3.59 -11.74
CA HIS A 67 9.78 -2.39 -10.92
C HIS A 67 8.36 -1.80 -11.00
N ALA A 68 7.37 -2.66 -11.22
CA ALA A 68 5.97 -2.27 -11.23
C ALA A 68 5.26 -2.83 -10.00
N ALA A 69 4.33 -2.06 -9.43
CA ALA A 69 3.45 -2.51 -8.38
C ALA A 69 1.99 -2.24 -8.77
N ILE A 70 1.11 -3.18 -8.43
CA ILE A 70 -0.34 -3.02 -8.57
C ILE A 70 -0.93 -2.94 -7.17
N VAL A 71 -1.66 -1.88 -6.87
CA VAL A 71 -2.44 -1.72 -5.63
C VAL A 71 -3.89 -2.06 -5.95
N SER A 72 -4.40 -3.14 -5.38
CA SER A 72 -5.79 -3.58 -5.56
C SER A 72 -6.45 -3.85 -4.23
N TYR A 73 -7.79 -3.90 -4.23
CA TYR A 73 -8.50 -4.46 -3.09
C TYR A 73 -8.07 -5.92 -2.92
N ARG A 74 -7.86 -6.32 -1.67
CA ARG A 74 -7.88 -7.71 -1.24
C ARG A 74 -9.31 -8.18 -1.46
N TYR A 75 -9.64 -8.53 -2.70
CA TYR A 75 -10.76 -9.43 -2.93
C TYR A 75 -10.34 -10.72 -2.24
N GLU A 76 -10.93 -11.00 -1.08
CA GLU A 76 -11.07 -12.38 -0.66
C GLU A 76 -11.74 -13.06 -1.84
N ALA A 77 -11.02 -13.98 -2.49
CA ALA A 77 -11.59 -14.86 -3.50
C ALA A 77 -12.59 -15.80 -2.80
N THR A 78 -13.67 -15.26 -2.26
CA THR A 78 -14.84 -16.02 -1.86
C THR A 78 -15.65 -16.24 -3.12
N GLY A 79 -15.16 -17.14 -3.98
CA GLY A 79 -15.85 -17.46 -5.23
C GLY A 79 -14.97 -18.06 -6.31
N ALA A 80 -14.45 -19.26 -6.08
CA ALA A 80 -14.20 -20.19 -7.18
C ALA A 80 -14.77 -21.56 -6.78
N LEU A 81 -16.10 -21.67 -7.00
CA LEU A 81 -16.93 -22.86 -7.25
C LEU A 81 -16.76 -24.08 -6.34
#